data_AF-A0A527IDC0-F1
#
_entry.id   AF-A0A527IDC0-F1
#
_cell.length_a   1.000
_cell.length_b   1.000
_cell.length_c   1.000
_cell.angle_alpha   90.00
_cell.angle_beta   90.00
_cell.angle_gamma   90.00
#
_symmetry.space_group_name_H-M   'P 1'
#
loop_
_entity.id
_entity.type
_entity.pdbx_description
1 polymer ?
#
loop_
_entity_poly.entity_id
_entity_poly.type
_entity_poly.pdbx_seq_one_letter_code
_entity_poly.pdbx_strand_id
1 'polypeptide(L)'
;MSQNSIPDFFVYGEPVRPLDVGFLHVETVLARSNIHLGQVAAHKHPQMGQITYWTSGSGNYRIEDRSWDFSAPAVSFVPSAVVHGFSIGPGTDAIVVSVADGALAAIAAHSLLPLDRPVFADG
;
A
#
# COMPACT_ATOMS: atom_id res chain seq x y z
N MET A 1 0.67 6.49 28.50
CA MET A 1 0.09 6.15 27.19
C MET A 1 1.04 5.18 26.54
N SER A 2 0.64 3.93 26.33
CA SER A 2 1.49 2.94 25.67
C SER A 2 1.81 3.44 24.26
N GLN A 3 3.10 3.56 23.93
CA GLN A 3 3.53 3.71 22.55
C GLN A 3 3.05 2.47 21.81
N ASN A 4 1.90 2.54 21.14
CA ASN A 4 1.55 1.57 20.12
C ASN A 4 2.54 1.80 18.98
N SER A 5 3.60 1.01 18.93
CA SER A 5 4.56 1.02 17.84
C SER A 5 3.83 0.70 16.54
N ILE A 6 4.08 1.49 15.49
CA ILE A 6 3.58 1.18 14.14
C ILE A 6 4.21 -0.15 13.69
N PRO A 7 3.42 -1.18 13.35
CA PRO A 7 3.94 -2.48 12.98
C PRO A 7 4.59 -2.48 11.59
N ASP A 8 5.60 -3.31 11.46
CA ASP A 8 6.20 -3.67 10.18
C ASP A 8 5.55 -4.95 9.65
N PHE A 9 5.22 -4.98 8.36
CA PHE A 9 4.69 -6.15 7.70
C PHE A 9 5.43 -6.48 6.42
N PHE A 10 5.42 -7.76 6.03
CA PHE A 10 5.84 -8.18 4.69
C PHE A 10 4.77 -7.77 3.66
N VAL A 11 3.62 -8.43 3.72
CA VAL A 11 2.33 -7.95 3.19
C VAL A 11 1.38 -7.83 4.38
N TYR A 12 0.30 -7.07 4.28
CA TYR A 12 -0.48 -6.69 5.47
C TYR A 12 -0.91 -7.89 6.33
N GLY A 13 -0.51 -7.88 7.60
CA GLY A 13 -0.79 -8.94 8.57
C GLY A 13 0.21 -10.11 8.58
N GLU A 14 1.15 -10.17 7.63
CA GLU A 14 2.20 -11.20 7.60
C GLU A 14 3.50 -10.72 8.26
N PRO A 15 4.17 -11.59 9.05
CA PRO A 15 5.47 -11.27 9.64
C PRO A 15 6.50 -10.83 8.61
N VAL A 16 7.35 -9.89 8.99
CA VAL A 16 8.49 -9.46 8.17
C VAL A 16 9.41 -10.65 7.86
N ARG A 17 9.84 -10.73 6.61
CA ARG A 17 10.85 -11.68 6.14
C ARG A 17 11.71 -11.03 5.05
N PRO A 18 12.95 -11.50 4.84
CA PRO A 18 13.76 -11.04 3.73
C PRO A 18 13.05 -11.22 2.38
N LEU A 19 13.25 -10.27 1.48
CA LEU A 19 12.76 -10.31 0.10
C LEU A 19 13.85 -10.82 -0.84
N ASP A 20 13.47 -11.69 -1.76
CA ASP A 20 14.31 -12.05 -2.90
C ASP A 20 14.47 -10.85 -3.85
N VAL A 21 15.63 -10.78 -4.52
CA VAL A 21 15.86 -9.79 -5.58
C VAL A 21 14.80 -10.00 -6.67
N GLY A 22 14.02 -8.97 -6.98
CA GLY A 22 12.97 -9.07 -8.00
C GLY A 22 11.60 -9.51 -7.47
N PHE A 23 11.41 -9.66 -6.16
CA PHE A 23 10.10 -10.03 -5.63
C PHE A 23 9.01 -9.04 -6.06
N LEU A 24 7.91 -9.63 -6.55
CA LEU A 24 6.69 -8.96 -6.92
C LEU A 24 5.52 -9.83 -6.48
N HIS A 25 4.56 -9.23 -5.78
CA HIS A 25 3.33 -9.88 -5.36
C HIS A 25 2.12 -9.04 -5.71
N VAL A 26 1.07 -9.69 -6.19
CA VAL A 26 -0.19 -9.06 -6.58
C VAL A 26 -1.31 -9.78 -5.88
N GLU A 27 -2.12 -9.01 -5.16
CA GLU A 27 -3.35 -9.51 -4.53
C GLU A 27 -4.45 -8.46 -4.61
N THR A 28 -5.69 -8.87 -4.37
CA THR A 28 -6.77 -7.91 -4.16
C THR A 28 -6.87 -7.56 -2.68
N VAL A 29 -7.39 -6.37 -2.36
CA VAL A 29 -7.67 -6.01 -0.95
C VAL A 29 -8.63 -7.02 -0.33
N LEU A 30 -9.67 -7.44 -1.07
CA LEU A 30 -10.63 -8.42 -0.58
C LEU A 30 -10.04 -9.81 -0.29
N ALA A 31 -8.88 -10.16 -0.87
CA ALA A 31 -8.18 -11.42 -0.55
C ALA A 31 -7.81 -11.52 0.95
N ARG A 32 -7.65 -10.37 1.62
CA ARG A 32 -7.36 -10.28 3.07
C ARG A 32 -8.52 -9.71 3.90
N SER A 33 -9.74 -9.71 3.35
CA SER A 33 -10.93 -9.13 4.01
C SER A 33 -11.21 -9.65 5.42
N ASN A 34 -10.93 -10.94 5.67
CA ASN A 34 -11.09 -11.56 6.99
C ASN A 34 -10.11 -11.02 8.05
N ILE A 35 -9.03 -10.37 7.65
CA ILE A 35 -8.00 -9.82 8.55
C ILE A 35 -8.31 -8.35 8.87
N HIS A 36 -8.68 -7.56 7.86
CA HIS A 36 -8.82 -6.11 8.02
C HIS A 36 -10.28 -5.65 8.22
N LEU A 37 -11.29 -6.44 7.82
CA LEU A 37 -12.72 -6.14 8.00
C LEU A 37 -13.12 -4.73 7.53
N GLY A 38 -12.57 -4.29 6.39
CA GLY A 38 -12.76 -2.94 5.82
C GLY A 38 -11.83 -1.84 6.38
N GLN A 39 -10.98 -2.17 7.36
CA GLN A 39 -10.03 -1.23 7.98
C GLN A 39 -8.60 -1.81 8.01
N VAL A 40 -7.72 -1.27 7.19
CA VAL A 40 -6.28 -1.53 7.27
C VAL A 40 -5.66 -0.45 8.16
N ALA A 41 -5.17 -0.85 9.33
CA ALA A 41 -4.56 0.05 10.30
C ALA A 41 -3.21 0.59 9.80
N ALA A 42 -2.74 1.68 10.42
CA ALA A 42 -1.44 2.27 10.11
C ALA A 42 -0.33 1.23 10.26
N HIS A 43 0.44 1.01 9.20
CA HIS A 43 1.55 0.07 9.14
C HIS A 43 2.56 0.54 8.10
N LYS A 44 3.71 -0.13 8.00
CA LYS A 44 4.70 0.12 6.95
C LYS A 44 5.36 -1.17 6.48
N HIS A 45 6.01 -1.09 5.31
CA HIS A 45 6.76 -2.18 4.71
C HIS A 45 8.24 -1.77 4.61
N PRO A 46 9.17 -2.44 5.32
CA PRO A 46 10.55 -1.95 5.44
C PRO A 46 11.43 -2.22 4.20
N GLN A 47 10.97 -3.03 3.25
CA GLN A 47 11.81 -3.52 2.13
C GLN A 47 11.10 -3.50 0.76
N MET A 48 9.91 -2.89 0.68
CA MET A 48 9.13 -2.83 -0.55
C MET A 48 8.25 -1.58 -0.61
N GLY A 49 7.99 -1.10 -1.82
CA GLY A 49 6.91 -0.15 -2.09
C GLY A 49 5.64 -0.87 -2.56
N GLN A 50 4.50 -0.20 -2.43
CA GLN A 50 3.21 -0.70 -2.88
C GLN A 50 2.56 0.25 -3.87
N ILE A 51 1.98 -0.32 -4.94
CA ILE A 51 1.05 0.36 -5.83
C ILE A 51 -0.35 -0.18 -5.50
N THR A 52 -1.29 0.69 -5.17
CA THR A 52 -2.68 0.31 -4.91
C THR A 52 -3.57 0.97 -5.94
N TYR A 53 -4.19 0.15 -6.80
CA TYR A 53 -5.16 0.58 -7.81
C TYR A 53 -6.57 0.20 -7.37
N TRP A 54 -7.33 1.20 -6.91
CA TRP A 54 -8.74 1.07 -6.52
C TRP A 54 -9.60 0.90 -7.76
N THR A 55 -10.26 -0.25 -7.87
CA THR A 55 -11.03 -0.64 -9.07
C THR A 55 -12.52 -0.35 -8.93
N SER A 56 -13.04 -0.32 -7.70
CA SER A 56 -14.44 0.00 -7.41
C SER A 56 -14.59 0.63 -6.03
N GLY A 57 -15.74 1.26 -5.79
CA GLY A 57 -16.11 1.80 -4.48
C GLY A 57 -15.39 3.09 -4.11
N SER A 58 -15.25 3.32 -2.81
CA SER A 58 -14.74 4.56 -2.24
C SER A 58 -14.24 4.35 -0.82
N GLY A 59 -13.36 5.24 -0.36
CA GLY A 59 -12.85 5.17 0.99
C GLY A 59 -11.96 6.35 1.34
N ASN A 60 -11.22 6.18 2.43
CA ASN A 60 -10.23 7.13 2.90
C ASN A 60 -8.88 6.41 3.01
N TYR A 61 -7.87 6.92 2.34
CA TYR A 61 -6.48 6.45 2.41
C TYR A 61 -5.68 7.45 3.25
N ARG A 62 -4.92 6.96 4.22
CA ARG A 62 -3.97 7.72 5.02
C ARG A 62 -2.55 7.33 4.66
N ILE A 63 -1.71 8.32 4.37
CA ILE A 63 -0.27 8.15 4.11
C ILE A 63 0.45 9.25 4.90
N GLU A 64 1.26 8.84 5.87
CA GLU A 64 1.85 9.73 6.88
C GLU A 64 0.79 10.61 7.58
N ASP A 65 0.96 11.93 7.49
CA ASP A 65 0.12 12.95 8.09
C ASP A 65 -1.05 13.39 7.19
N ARG A 66 -1.14 12.82 5.99
CA ARG A 66 -2.14 13.19 4.98
C ARG A 66 -3.21 12.12 4.81
N SER A 67 -4.42 12.59 4.51
CA SER A 67 -5.58 11.75 4.24
C SER A 67 -6.21 12.17 2.91
N TRP A 68 -6.59 11.17 2.11
CA TRP A 68 -7.25 11.34 0.83
C TRP A 68 -8.56 10.56 0.86
N ASP A 69 -9.67 11.25 0.67
CA ASP A 69 -10.90 10.58 0.27
C ASP A 69 -10.79 10.24 -1.21
N PHE A 70 -11.22 9.05 -1.59
CA PHE A 70 -11.15 8.60 -2.98
C PHE A 70 -12.46 7.95 -3.41
N SER A 71 -12.76 8.09 -4.70
CA SER A 71 -13.70 7.24 -5.43
C SER A 71 -12.91 6.52 -6.52
N ALA A 72 -13.21 5.25 -6.74
CA ALA A 72 -12.59 4.52 -7.84
C ALA A 72 -13.07 5.07 -9.20
N PRO A 73 -12.21 5.07 -10.24
CA PRO A 73 -10.84 4.59 -10.23
C PRO A 73 -9.86 5.58 -9.57
N ALA A 74 -8.96 5.06 -8.75
CA ALA A 74 -7.88 5.84 -8.14
C ALA A 74 -6.62 4.97 -7.99
N VAL A 75 -5.44 5.57 -8.07
CA VAL A 75 -4.17 4.87 -7.90
C VAL A 75 -3.25 5.60 -6.93
N SER A 76 -2.51 4.83 -6.15
CA SER A 76 -1.47 5.35 -5.28
C SER A 76 -0.19 4.55 -5.42
N PHE A 77 0.93 5.20 -5.15
CA PHE A 77 2.20 4.56 -4.88
C PHE A 77 2.68 5.01 -3.50
N VAL A 78 3.08 4.05 -2.67
CA VAL A 78 3.65 4.29 -1.34
C VAL A 78 5.03 3.60 -1.29
N PRO A 79 6.12 4.35 -1.12
CA PRO A 79 7.45 3.75 -1.06
C PRO A 79 7.69 3.01 0.26
N SER A 80 8.77 2.23 0.28
CA SER A 80 9.24 1.51 1.47
C SER A 80 9.39 2.43 2.68
N ALA A 81 9.12 1.86 3.85
CA ALA A 81 9.11 2.46 5.18
C ALA A 81 8.11 3.61 5.42
N VAL A 82 7.27 3.97 4.44
CA VAL A 82 6.21 4.98 4.62
C VAL A 82 4.99 4.38 5.32
N VAL A 83 4.55 5.04 6.38
CA VAL A 83 3.39 4.65 7.18
C VAL A 83 2.12 4.95 6.41
N HIS A 84 1.26 3.95 6.26
CA HIS A 84 -0.01 4.12 5.58
C HIS A 84 -1.09 3.14 6.08
N GLY A 85 -2.33 3.39 5.69
CA GLY A 85 -3.49 2.54 5.98
C GLY A 85 -4.75 3.11 5.34
N PHE A 86 -5.84 2.36 5.34
CA PHE A 86 -7.07 2.80 4.70
C PHE A 86 -8.32 2.28 5.40
N SER A 87 -9.43 2.97 5.16
CA SER A 87 -10.78 2.56 5.54
C SER A 87 -11.66 2.58 4.30
N ILE A 88 -12.37 1.50 4.02
CA ILE A 88 -13.13 1.33 2.78
C ILE A 88 -14.61 1.05 3.04
N GLY A 89 -15.46 1.55 2.14
CA GLY A 89 -16.90 1.26 2.16
C GLY A 89 -17.25 -0.09 1.49
N PRO A 90 -18.52 -0.54 1.62
CA PRO A 90 -19.00 -1.73 0.92
C PRO A 90 -18.81 -1.66 -0.59
N GLY A 91 -18.45 -2.78 -1.22
CA GLY A 91 -18.23 -2.84 -2.67
C GLY A 91 -16.91 -2.22 -3.16
N THR A 92 -16.03 -1.83 -2.24
CA THR A 92 -14.69 -1.32 -2.56
C THR A 92 -13.71 -2.47 -2.69
N ASP A 93 -12.91 -2.45 -3.76
CA ASP A 93 -11.79 -3.37 -3.95
C ASP A 93 -10.64 -2.66 -4.68
N ALA A 94 -9.45 -3.25 -4.60
CA ALA A 94 -8.27 -2.76 -5.27
C ALA A 94 -7.33 -3.90 -5.63
N ILE A 95 -6.48 -3.67 -6.61
CA ILE A 95 -5.29 -4.48 -6.88
C ILE A 95 -4.12 -3.82 -6.14
N VAL A 96 -3.45 -4.59 -5.28
CA VAL A 96 -2.25 -4.17 -4.56
C VAL A 96 -1.05 -4.90 -5.17
N VAL A 97 -0.09 -4.14 -5.69
CA VAL A 97 1.18 -4.64 -6.22
C VAL A 97 2.28 -4.27 -5.24
N SER A 98 2.84 -5.28 -4.59
CA SER A 98 3.97 -5.17 -3.68
C SER A 98 5.26 -5.45 -4.43
N VAL A 99 6.20 -4.50 -4.46
CA VAL A 99 7.42 -4.57 -5.28
C VAL A 99 8.65 -4.33 -4.40
N ALA A 100 9.57 -5.29 -4.37
CA ALA A 100 10.80 -5.16 -3.59
C ALA A 100 11.65 -3.96 -4.03
N ASP A 101 12.36 -3.35 -3.09
CA ASP A 101 13.17 -2.15 -3.35
C ASP A 101 14.22 -2.35 -4.45
N GLY A 102 14.83 -3.54 -4.53
CA GLY A 102 15.77 -3.87 -5.60
C GLY A 102 15.13 -3.88 -6.99
N ALA A 103 13.86 -4.30 -7.09
CA ALA A 103 13.11 -4.27 -8.34
C ALA A 103 12.65 -2.84 -8.70
N LEU A 104 12.20 -2.07 -7.70
CA LEU A 104 11.86 -0.65 -7.89
C LEU A 104 13.07 0.15 -8.40
N ALA A 105 14.25 -0.08 -7.84
CA ALA A 105 15.48 0.57 -8.28
C ALA A 105 15.80 0.28 -9.76
N ALA A 106 15.56 -0.95 -10.23
CA ALA A 106 15.80 -1.34 -11.62
C ALA A 106 14.85 -0.64 -12.61
N ILE A 107 13.63 -0.27 -12.19
CA ILE A 107 12.63 0.38 -13.05
C ILE A 107 12.54 1.90 -12.86
N ALA A 108 13.21 2.46 -11.86
CA ALA A 108 13.11 3.88 -11.51
C ALA A 108 13.46 4.81 -12.69
N ALA A 109 14.48 4.47 -13.48
CA ALA A 109 14.87 5.25 -14.66
C ALA A 109 13.85 5.19 -15.82
N HIS A 110 12.87 4.28 -15.73
CA HIS A 110 11.82 4.08 -16.72
C HIS A 110 10.45 4.57 -16.23
N SER A 111 10.39 5.19 -15.06
CA SER A 111 9.16 5.75 -14.50
C SER A 111 9.06 7.25 -14.76
N LEU A 112 7.88 7.72 -15.17
CA LEU A 112 7.56 9.15 -15.22
C LEU A 112 7.23 9.71 -13.83
N LEU A 113 6.67 8.87 -12.96
CA LEU A 113 6.30 9.24 -11.60
C LEU A 113 7.45 8.92 -10.63
N PRO A 114 7.63 9.74 -9.58
CA PRO A 114 8.67 9.49 -8.60
C PRO A 114 8.38 8.20 -7.82
N LEU A 115 9.43 7.41 -7.58
CA LEU A 115 9.37 6.20 -6.74
C LEU A 115 9.99 6.41 -5.34
N ASP A 116 10.40 7.65 -5.03
CA ASP A 116 11.05 8.04 -3.77
C ASP A 116 10.08 8.72 -2.77
N ARG A 117 8.83 8.94 -3.18
CA ARG A 117 7.83 9.64 -2.39
C ARG A 117 6.43 9.10 -2.67
N PRO A 118 5.46 9.30 -1.77
CA PRO A 118 4.08 8.95 -2.04
C PRO A 118 3.51 9.71 -3.25
N VAL A 119 2.76 8.98 -4.07
CA VAL A 119 1.99 9.54 -5.19
C VAL A 119 0.54 9.09 -5.02
N PHE A 120 -0.39 9.99 -5.25
CA PHE A 120 -1.81 9.70 -5.32
C PHE A 120 -2.39 10.37 -6.56
N ALA A 121 -3.16 9.64 -7.34
CA ALA A 121 -3.87 10.14 -8.51
C ALA A 121 -5.30 9.59 -8.52
N ASP A 122 -6.27 10.47 -8.59
CA ASP A 122 -7.68 10.21 -8.79
C ASP A 122 -8.11 10.64 -10.22
N GLY A 123 -9.23 10.11 -10.68
CA GLY A 123 -9.81 10.37 -12.00
C GLY A 123 -10.78 11.54 -12.03
#